data_AF-A0A7S3MSJ5-F1
#
_entry.id   AF-A0A7S3MSJ5-F1
#
_cell.length_a   1.000
_cell.length_b   1.000
_cell.length_c   1.000
_cell.angle_alpha   90.00
_cell.angle_beta   90.00
_cell.angle_gamma   90.00
#
_symmetry.space_group_name_H-M   'P 1'
#
loop_
_entity.id
_entity.type
_entity.pdbx_description
1 polymer ?
#
loop_
_entity_poly.entity_id
_entity_poly.type
_entity_poly.pdbx_seq_one_letter_code
_entity_poly.pdbx_strand_id
1 'polypeptide(L)'
;MIFPFLSAMVIFMWSRFLLMMQLTKTFGPMLRILISMAGEVIKFIFIWVVVIVCLTSVSSLLFGELAEYSQFIEVIFTTFGASMGNYDLTVFTNLSIGTVIGEVFVVVVVIINNVVLLNFVIAIQADTYSKFTNESLGIYYDGIIARIPIYEDDSRYGGLIVVTPPFNALSIFMIPFYLLVKNDKTLKWGNDLFTRVMFAPLALIFTALFMAVNLLLLPFAYLSAIFQKVKLLRQQ
;
A
#
# COMPACT_ATOMS: atom_id res chain seq x y z
N MET A 1 -26.66 6.43 5.46
CA MET A 1 -25.57 7.41 5.71
C MET A 1 -24.40 6.84 6.51
N ILE A 2 -24.63 5.93 7.47
CA ILE A 2 -23.55 5.33 8.28
C ILE A 2 -22.63 4.38 7.48
N PHE A 3 -23.18 3.58 6.56
CA PHE A 3 -22.41 2.66 5.73
C PHE A 3 -21.35 3.30 4.82
N PRO A 4 -21.65 4.36 4.03
CA PRO A 4 -20.61 5.03 3.22
C PRO A 4 -19.56 5.74 4.07
N PHE A 5 -19.90 6.15 5.29
CA PHE A 5 -18.94 6.71 6.24
C PHE A 5 -17.99 5.64 6.80
N LEU A 6 -18.53 4.47 7.18
CA LEU A 6 -17.73 3.32 7.62
C LEU A 6 -16.81 2.81 6.52
N SER A 7 -17.27 2.74 5.26
CA SER A 7 -16.41 2.31 4.15
C SER A 7 -15.25 3.27 3.91
N ALA A 8 -15.49 4.59 4.03
CA ALA A 8 -14.43 5.58 3.96
C ALA A 8 -13.38 5.41 5.09
N MET A 9 -13.82 5.14 6.32
CA MET A 9 -12.91 4.87 7.44
C MET A 9 -12.04 3.64 7.24
N VAL A 10 -12.59 2.58 6.64
CA VAL A 10 -11.84 1.37 6.31
C VAL A 10 -10.70 1.68 5.33
N ILE A 11 -10.92 2.54 4.34
CA ILE A 11 -9.87 2.97 3.39
C ILE A 11 -8.72 3.67 4.14
N PHE A 12 -9.01 4.55 5.10
CA PHE A 12 -7.98 5.19 5.92
C PHE A 12 -7.21 4.21 6.82
N MET A 13 -7.87 3.15 7.31
CA MET A 13 -7.18 2.10 8.07
C MET A 13 -6.22 1.30 7.18
N TRP A 14 -6.64 0.96 5.95
CA TRP A 14 -5.78 0.27 4.99
C TRP A 14 -4.58 1.11 4.55
N SER A 15 -4.75 2.43 4.35
CA SER A 15 -3.62 3.30 4.02
C SER A 15 -2.59 3.35 5.16
N ARG A 16 -3.04 3.39 6.42
CA ARG A 16 -2.16 3.30 7.60
C ARG A 16 -1.43 1.96 7.67
N PHE A 17 -2.11 0.87 7.34
CA PHE A 17 -1.48 -0.45 7.26
C PHE A 17 -0.36 -0.48 6.20
N LEU A 18 -0.60 0.07 5.00
CA LEU A 18 0.43 0.19 3.96
C LEU A 18 1.65 1.00 4.43
N LEU A 19 1.43 2.08 5.20
CA LEU A 19 2.52 2.89 5.78
C LEU A 19 3.35 2.14 6.83
N MET A 20 2.75 1.18 7.55
CA MET A 20 3.48 0.33 8.50
C MET A 20 4.32 -0.72 7.77
N MET A 21 3.84 -1.27 6.65
CA MET A 21 4.62 -2.22 5.84
C MET A 21 5.91 -1.60 5.27
N GLN A 22 5.97 -0.26 5.18
CA GLN A 22 7.19 0.45 4.76
C GLN A 22 8.41 0.18 5.65
N LEU A 23 8.19 -0.26 6.89
CA LEU A 23 9.24 -0.57 7.86
C LEU A 23 9.91 -1.93 7.64
N THR A 24 9.31 -2.79 6.81
CA THR A 24 9.82 -4.14 6.58
C THR A 24 10.93 -4.15 5.54
N LYS A 25 11.91 -5.05 5.70
CA LYS A 25 13.07 -5.18 4.79
C LYS A 25 12.69 -5.48 3.35
N THR A 26 11.58 -6.18 3.13
CA THR A 26 11.15 -6.65 1.81
C THR A 26 10.09 -5.74 1.18
N PHE A 27 9.03 -5.38 1.92
CA PHE A 27 7.96 -4.53 1.38
C PHE A 27 8.29 -3.04 1.42
N GLY A 28 9.20 -2.62 2.30
CA GLY A 28 9.58 -1.21 2.44
C GLY A 28 10.13 -0.58 1.18
N PRO A 29 11.22 -1.13 0.62
CA PRO A 29 11.78 -0.65 -0.63
C PRO A 29 10.75 -0.71 -1.76
N MET A 30 10.05 -1.85 -1.90
CA MET A 30 9.04 -2.05 -2.95
C MET A 30 7.94 -0.98 -2.93
N LEU A 31 7.38 -0.66 -1.76
CA LEU A 31 6.34 0.37 -1.63
C LEU A 31 6.87 1.76 -1.98
N ARG A 32 8.11 2.06 -1.62
CA ARG A 32 8.70 3.37 -1.94
C ARG A 32 8.98 3.52 -3.43
N ILE A 33 9.45 2.46 -4.08
CA ILE A 33 9.59 2.39 -5.54
C ILE A 33 8.22 2.61 -6.21
N LEU A 34 7.17 1.95 -5.72
CA LEU A 34 5.82 2.09 -6.24
C LEU A 34 5.30 3.53 -6.12
N ILE A 35 5.56 4.21 -5.00
CA ILE A 35 5.19 5.63 -4.82
C ILE A 35 5.93 6.53 -5.83
N SER A 36 7.22 6.29 -6.05
CA SER A 36 8.00 7.03 -7.05
C SER A 36 7.48 6.79 -8.48
N MET A 37 7.21 5.54 -8.83
CA MET A 37 6.62 5.15 -10.12
C MET A 37 5.22 5.77 -10.32
N ALA A 38 4.39 5.85 -9.28
CA ALA A 38 3.09 6.52 -9.35
C ALA A 38 3.22 8.01 -9.72
N GLY A 39 4.29 8.67 -9.27
CA GLY A 39 4.59 10.06 -9.67
C GLY A 39 4.82 10.23 -11.18
N GLU A 40 5.38 9.21 -11.85
CA GLU A 40 5.57 9.22 -13.30
C GLU A 40 4.29 8.90 -14.07
N VAL A 41 3.47 7.97 -13.54
CA VAL A 41 2.14 7.70 -14.09
C VAL A 41 1.29 8.97 -14.09
N ILE A 42 1.37 9.81 -13.06
CA ILE A 42 0.63 11.09 -13.02
C ILE A 42 1.06 12.01 -14.18
N LYS A 43 2.37 12.09 -14.48
CA LYS A 43 2.87 12.88 -15.62
C LYS A 43 2.36 12.31 -16.94
N PHE A 44 2.31 10.99 -17.06
CA PHE A 44 1.73 10.33 -18.24
C PHE A 44 0.22 10.58 -18.37
N ILE A 45 -0.54 10.49 -17.26
CA ILE A 45 -1.99 10.73 -17.25
C ILE A 45 -2.29 12.13 -17.80
N PHE A 46 -1.45 13.13 -17.50
CA PHE A 46 -1.62 14.46 -18.08
C PHE A 46 -1.56 14.43 -19.62
N ILE A 47 -0.57 13.74 -20.20
CA ILE A 47 -0.45 13.56 -21.66
C ILE A 47 -1.67 12.80 -22.20
N TRP A 48 -2.09 11.75 -21.52
CA TRP A 48 -3.23 10.93 -21.92
C TRP A 48 -4.55 11.71 -21.93
N VAL A 49 -4.79 12.56 -20.93
CA VAL A 49 -5.95 13.44 -20.86
C VAL A 49 -5.97 14.41 -22.03
N VAL A 50 -4.83 14.97 -22.42
CA VAL A 50 -4.73 15.84 -23.62
C VAL A 50 -5.13 15.08 -24.88
N VAL A 51 -4.66 13.84 -25.05
CA VAL A 51 -5.03 12.99 -26.20
C VAL A 51 -6.54 12.70 -26.21
N ILE A 52 -7.12 12.37 -25.06
CA ILE A 52 -8.57 12.14 -24.94
C ILE A 52 -9.34 13.41 -25.33
N VAL A 53 -8.97 14.58 -24.82
CA VAL A 53 -9.65 15.84 -25.16
C VAL A 53 -9.57 16.12 -26.67
N CYS A 54 -8.42 15.87 -27.31
CA CYS A 54 -8.29 16.00 -28.77
C CYS A 54 -9.22 15.02 -29.51
N LEU A 55 -9.26 13.75 -29.11
CA LEU A 55 -10.13 12.72 -29.72
C LEU A 55 -11.61 13.03 -29.50
N THR A 56 -12.00 13.47 -28.31
CA THR A 56 -13.34 13.95 -27.98
C THR A 56 -13.74 15.14 -28.85
N SER A 57 -12.83 16.07 -29.09
CA SER A 57 -13.13 17.22 -29.96
C SER A 57 -13.46 16.76 -31.39
N VAL A 58 -12.70 15.80 -31.93
CA VAL A 58 -12.95 15.22 -33.25
C VAL A 58 -14.27 14.44 -33.29
N SER A 59 -14.54 13.58 -32.29
CA SER A 59 -15.77 12.78 -32.26
C SER A 59 -17.02 13.62 -32.04
N SER A 60 -16.96 14.68 -31.23
CA SER A 60 -18.09 15.61 -31.03
C SER A 60 -18.49 16.33 -32.31
N LEU A 61 -17.51 16.66 -33.17
CA LEU A 61 -17.76 17.29 -34.47
C LEU A 61 -18.29 16.31 -35.51
N LEU A 62 -17.79 15.07 -35.52
CA LEU A 62 -18.19 14.06 -36.51
C LEU A 62 -19.52 13.37 -36.18
N PHE A 63 -19.81 13.18 -34.89
CA PHE A 63 -20.91 12.33 -34.43
C PHE A 63 -21.96 13.09 -33.60
N GLY A 64 -21.92 14.42 -33.56
CA GLY A 64 -22.83 15.25 -32.75
C GLY A 64 -24.33 15.08 -33.04
N GLU A 65 -24.69 14.37 -34.12
CA GLU A 65 -26.08 13.98 -34.42
C GLU A 65 -26.60 12.84 -33.52
N LEU A 66 -25.70 12.04 -32.94
CA LEU A 66 -26.05 10.94 -32.04
C LEU A 66 -26.27 11.46 -30.62
N ALA A 67 -27.27 10.91 -29.92
CA ALA A 67 -27.62 11.33 -28.56
C ALA A 67 -26.42 11.23 -27.59
N GLU A 68 -25.65 10.14 -27.69
CA GLU A 68 -24.46 9.87 -26.88
C GLU A 68 -23.26 10.80 -27.16
N TYR A 69 -23.31 11.52 -28.29
CA TYR A 69 -22.27 12.45 -28.71
C TYR A 69 -22.74 13.91 -28.69
N SER A 70 -23.96 14.16 -28.17
CA SER A 70 -24.57 15.49 -28.16
C SER A 70 -23.96 16.42 -27.10
N GLN A 71 -23.58 15.88 -25.95
CA GLN A 71 -22.93 16.63 -24.88
C GLN A 71 -21.43 16.33 -24.81
N PHE A 72 -20.61 17.37 -24.77
CA PHE A 72 -19.14 17.22 -24.73
C PHE A 72 -18.66 16.34 -23.57
N ILE A 73 -19.30 16.43 -22.39
CA ILE A 73 -18.93 15.61 -21.22
C ILE A 73 -19.26 14.13 -21.44
N GLU A 74 -20.40 13.82 -22.07
CA GLU A 74 -20.77 12.44 -22.40
C GLU A 74 -19.79 11.87 -23.42
N VAL A 75 -19.40 12.66 -24.44
CA VAL A 75 -18.36 12.27 -25.42
C VAL A 75 -17.04 11.97 -24.73
N ILE A 76 -16.64 12.74 -23.71
CA ILE A 76 -15.42 12.47 -22.94
C ILE A 76 -15.53 11.10 -22.26
N PHE A 77 -16.64 10.82 -21.57
CA PHE A 77 -16.82 9.53 -20.90
C PHE A 77 -16.90 8.36 -21.86
N THR A 78 -17.54 8.53 -23.02
CA THR A 78 -17.59 7.51 -24.08
C THR A 78 -16.20 7.28 -24.68
N THR A 79 -15.45 8.35 -24.97
CA THR A 79 -14.07 8.25 -25.51
C THR A 79 -13.12 7.65 -24.48
N PHE A 80 -13.27 8.00 -23.20
CA PHE A 80 -12.51 7.42 -22.09
C PHE A 80 -12.85 5.94 -21.89
N GLY A 81 -14.14 5.58 -21.93
CA GLY A 81 -14.61 4.20 -21.87
C GLY A 81 -14.03 3.35 -23.01
N ALA A 82 -14.08 3.87 -24.24
CA ALA A 82 -13.47 3.23 -25.41
C ALA A 82 -11.95 3.08 -25.24
N SER A 83 -11.29 4.08 -24.66
CA SER A 83 -9.85 4.05 -24.34
C SER A 83 -9.48 3.03 -23.26
N MET A 84 -10.44 2.53 -22.48
CA MET A 84 -10.27 1.44 -21.52
C MET A 84 -10.70 0.07 -22.09
N GLY A 85 -11.12 0.03 -23.37
CA GLY A 85 -11.60 -1.17 -24.05
C GLY A 85 -13.11 -1.43 -23.93
N ASN A 86 -13.88 -0.50 -23.37
CA ASN A 86 -15.34 -0.57 -23.35
C ASN A 86 -15.93 0.28 -24.47
N TYR A 87 -16.20 -0.34 -25.62
CA TYR A 87 -16.79 0.32 -26.78
C TYR A 87 -17.94 -0.49 -27.36
N ASP A 88 -18.97 0.21 -27.83
CA ASP A 88 -20.10 -0.38 -28.53
C ASP A 88 -20.13 0.16 -29.97
N LEU A 89 -20.08 -0.75 -30.95
CA LEU A 89 -20.10 -0.41 -32.37
C LEU A 89 -21.53 -0.24 -32.90
N THR A 90 -22.54 -0.72 -32.17
CA THR A 90 -23.95 -0.67 -32.60
C THR A 90 -24.54 0.74 -32.59
N VAL A 91 -23.91 1.65 -31.86
CA VAL A 91 -24.27 3.07 -31.73
C VAL A 91 -24.23 3.80 -33.09
N PHE A 92 -23.37 3.37 -34.01
CA PHE A 92 -23.17 4.04 -35.30
C PHE A 92 -24.14 3.59 -36.41
N THR A 93 -25.10 2.72 -36.11
CA THR A 93 -26.04 2.14 -37.10
C THR A 93 -26.99 3.16 -37.73
N ASN A 94 -27.28 4.28 -37.04
CA ASN A 94 -28.19 5.33 -37.53
C ASN A 94 -27.46 6.61 -37.98
N LEU A 95 -26.17 6.52 -38.33
CA LEU A 95 -25.36 7.69 -38.69
C LEU A 95 -25.57 8.11 -40.17
N SER A 96 -25.86 9.39 -40.40
CA SER A 96 -26.07 9.96 -41.75
C SER A 96 -24.84 9.92 -42.66
N ILE A 97 -23.65 10.01 -42.06
CA ILE A 97 -22.34 10.02 -42.74
C ILE A 97 -21.87 8.57 -43.07
N GLY A 98 -22.58 7.56 -42.55
CA GLY A 98 -22.31 6.14 -42.79
C GLY A 98 -21.63 5.44 -41.61
N THR A 99 -22.16 4.28 -41.23
CA THR A 99 -21.73 3.47 -40.06
C THR A 99 -20.25 3.13 -40.06
N VAL A 100 -19.67 2.89 -41.24
CA VAL A 100 -18.25 2.50 -41.40
C VAL A 100 -17.29 3.56 -40.85
N ILE A 101 -17.62 4.85 -40.95
CA ILE A 101 -16.73 5.93 -40.47
C ILE A 101 -16.66 5.92 -38.94
N GLY A 102 -17.78 5.66 -38.26
CA GLY A 102 -17.84 5.54 -36.80
C GLY A 102 -17.04 4.35 -36.29
N GLU A 103 -17.21 3.19 -36.93
CA GLU A 103 -16.45 1.98 -36.61
C GLU A 103 -14.94 2.18 -36.77
N VAL A 104 -14.51 2.77 -37.90
CA VAL A 104 -13.09 3.06 -38.16
C VAL A 104 -12.54 4.05 -37.13
N PHE A 105 -13.31 5.07 -36.75
CA PHE A 105 -12.89 6.02 -35.72
C PHE A 105 -12.64 5.33 -34.37
N VAL A 106 -13.56 4.48 -33.91
CA VAL A 106 -13.39 3.74 -32.66
C VAL A 106 -12.18 2.82 -32.71
N VAL A 107 -11.96 2.12 -33.84
CA VAL A 107 -10.77 1.28 -34.02
C VAL A 107 -9.48 2.10 -33.90
N VAL A 108 -9.42 3.29 -34.52
CA VAL A 108 -8.26 4.19 -34.39
C VAL A 108 -8.06 4.65 -32.95
N VAL A 109 -9.13 5.04 -32.25
CA VAL A 109 -9.07 5.41 -30.82
C VAL A 109 -8.53 4.27 -29.97
N VAL A 110 -9.00 3.04 -30.20
CA VAL A 110 -8.56 1.86 -29.46
C VAL A 110 -7.09 1.55 -29.75
N ILE A 111 -6.64 1.62 -31.00
CA ILE A 111 -5.23 1.39 -31.36
C ILE A 111 -4.32 2.42 -30.67
N ILE A 112 -4.68 3.70 -30.73
CA ILE A 112 -3.87 4.76 -30.12
C ILE A 112 -3.80 4.56 -28.59
N ASN A 113 -4.92 4.31 -27.91
CA ASN A 113 -4.95 4.24 -26.46
C ASN A 113 -4.42 2.90 -25.91
N ASN A 114 -4.92 1.77 -26.41
CA ASN A 114 -4.61 0.46 -25.85
C ASN A 114 -3.32 -0.15 -26.38
N VAL A 115 -2.92 0.19 -27.61
CA VAL A 115 -1.70 -0.38 -28.21
C VAL A 115 -0.53 0.60 -28.08
N VAL A 116 -0.70 1.86 -28.44
CA VAL A 116 0.43 2.80 -28.44
C VAL A 116 0.68 3.35 -27.04
N LEU A 117 -0.32 4.02 -26.47
CA LEU A 117 -0.18 4.75 -25.20
C LEU A 117 0.05 3.82 -24.00
N LEU A 118 -0.69 2.73 -23.90
CA LEU A 118 -0.52 1.76 -22.81
C LEU A 118 0.86 1.10 -22.84
N ASN A 119 1.36 0.70 -24.02
CA ASN A 119 2.72 0.16 -24.14
C ASN A 119 3.79 1.20 -23.81
N PHE A 120 3.55 2.46 -24.14
CA PHE A 120 4.46 3.55 -23.78
C PHE A 120 4.56 3.75 -22.26
N VAL A 121 3.44 3.70 -21.53
CA VAL A 121 3.44 3.73 -20.04
C VAL A 121 4.24 2.58 -19.46
N ILE A 122 4.00 1.37 -19.97
CA ILE A 122 4.70 0.18 -19.49
C ILE A 122 6.20 0.33 -19.70
N ALA A 123 6.64 0.87 -20.84
CA ALA A 123 8.05 1.11 -21.11
C ALA A 123 8.68 2.12 -20.14
N ILE A 124 8.03 3.27 -19.89
CA ILE A 124 8.50 4.26 -18.90
C ILE A 124 8.59 3.62 -17.51
N GLN A 125 7.55 2.88 -17.11
CA GLN A 125 7.50 2.23 -15.81
C GLN A 125 8.59 1.17 -15.66
N ALA A 126 8.92 0.43 -16.71
CA ALA A 126 9.98 -0.57 -16.69
C ALA A 126 11.36 0.08 -16.52
N ASP A 127 11.63 1.18 -17.22
CA ASP A 127 12.88 1.93 -17.10
C ASP A 127 13.07 2.47 -15.67
N THR A 128 12.03 3.11 -15.16
CA THR A 128 12.02 3.67 -13.79
C THR A 128 12.12 2.58 -12.73
N TYR A 129 11.40 1.47 -12.89
CA TYR A 129 11.51 0.33 -11.99
C TYR A 129 12.96 -0.22 -11.95
N SER A 130 13.62 -0.33 -13.11
CA SER A 130 15.00 -0.80 -13.19
C SER A 130 15.96 0.14 -12.45
N LYS A 131 15.81 1.45 -12.68
CA LYS A 131 16.60 2.49 -11.99
C LYS A 131 16.46 2.40 -10.47
N PHE A 132 15.24 2.31 -9.97
CA PHE A 132 14.99 2.28 -8.52
C PHE A 132 15.29 0.94 -7.87
N THR A 133 15.21 -0.18 -8.61
CA THR A 133 15.57 -1.51 -8.07
C THR A 133 17.06 -1.61 -7.80
N ASN A 134 17.90 -1.04 -8.67
CA ASN A 134 19.35 -0.97 -8.47
C ASN A 134 19.74 -0.17 -7.22
N GLU A 135 18.92 0.79 -6.80
CA GLU A 135 19.14 1.66 -5.63
C GLU A 135 18.30 1.25 -4.40
N SER A 136 17.64 0.09 -4.45
CA SER A 136 16.68 -0.35 -3.42
C SER A 136 17.26 -0.42 -2.00
N LEU A 137 18.54 -0.75 -1.84
CA LEU A 137 19.23 -0.76 -0.54
C LEU A 137 19.44 0.65 0.01
N GLY A 138 19.82 1.63 -0.82
CA GLY A 138 19.97 3.02 -0.39
C GLY A 138 18.64 3.62 0.06
N ILE A 139 17.59 3.32 -0.70
CA ILE A 139 16.20 3.70 -0.40
C ILE A 139 15.72 3.09 0.92
N TYR A 140 16.11 1.84 1.21
CA TYR A 140 15.82 1.18 2.47
C TYR A 140 16.49 1.89 3.65
N TYR A 141 17.80 2.16 3.54
CA TYR A 141 18.56 2.81 4.61
C TYR A 141 18.08 4.24 4.88
N ASP A 142 17.77 5.01 3.85
CA ASP A 142 17.16 6.34 4.02
C ASP A 142 15.83 6.25 4.78
N GLY A 143 15.00 5.24 4.47
CA GLY A 143 13.76 4.97 5.19
C GLY A 143 13.96 4.63 6.67
N ILE A 144 15.03 3.90 7.02
CA ILE A 144 15.39 3.63 8.42
C ILE A 144 15.88 4.90 9.09
N ILE A 145 16.84 5.60 8.49
CA ILE A 145 17.48 6.80 9.04
C ILE A 145 16.43 7.87 9.35
N ALA A 146 15.49 8.10 8.44
CA ALA A 146 14.39 9.06 8.64
C ALA A 146 13.48 8.72 9.84
N ARG A 147 13.46 7.47 10.29
CA ARG A 147 12.61 7.01 11.40
C ARG A 147 13.34 6.83 12.71
N ILE A 148 14.67 6.80 12.73
CA ILE A 148 15.48 6.76 13.96
C ILE A 148 15.02 7.80 15.00
N PRO A 149 14.85 9.10 14.68
CA PRO A 149 14.47 10.09 15.71
C PRO A 149 13.05 9.88 16.27
N ILE A 150 12.17 9.19 15.54
CA ILE A 150 10.81 8.89 15.99
C ILE A 150 10.82 7.77 17.05
N TYR A 151 11.79 6.86 16.95
CA TYR A 151 11.95 5.73 17.87
C TYR A 151 13.04 5.95 18.92
N GLU A 152 13.60 7.16 19.00
CA GLU A 152 14.57 7.50 20.03
C GLU A 152 13.89 7.55 21.40
N ASP A 153 14.33 6.68 22.31
CA ASP A 153 13.73 6.53 23.63
C ASP A 153 14.22 7.64 24.57
N ASP A 154 13.32 8.54 24.96
CA ASP A 154 13.60 9.49 26.03
C ASP A 154 13.35 8.83 27.40
N SER A 155 14.39 8.71 28.21
CA SER A 155 14.31 8.18 29.58
C SER A 155 13.21 8.81 30.46
N ARG A 156 12.74 10.03 30.15
CA ARG A 156 11.68 10.75 30.87
C ARG A 156 10.27 10.36 30.45
N TYR A 157 10.07 10.04 29.17
CA TYR A 157 8.73 9.88 28.56
C TYR A 157 8.60 8.62 27.68
N GLY A 158 9.60 7.75 27.67
CA GLY A 158 9.72 6.59 26.79
C GLY A 158 8.51 5.66 26.85
N GLY A 159 7.94 5.46 28.03
CA GLY A 159 6.76 4.64 28.26
C GLY A 159 5.48 5.21 27.63
N LEU A 160 5.41 6.50 27.27
CA LEU A 160 4.29 7.04 26.47
C LEU A 160 4.39 6.62 24.99
N ILE A 161 5.61 6.38 24.49
CA ILE A 161 5.90 6.13 23.08
C ILE A 161 5.95 4.62 22.79
N VAL A 162 6.51 3.85 23.73
CA VAL A 162 6.88 2.43 23.52
C VAL A 162 5.67 1.48 23.70
N VAL A 163 4.55 1.94 24.24
CA VAL A 163 3.38 1.07 24.49
C VAL A 163 2.68 0.68 23.18
N THR A 164 2.47 -0.62 23.00
CA THR A 164 1.85 -1.18 21.79
C THR A 164 0.33 -0.92 21.75
N PRO A 165 -0.27 -0.63 20.59
CA PRO A 165 -1.72 -0.67 20.43
C PRO A 165 -2.26 -2.09 20.71
N PRO A 166 -3.42 -2.24 21.39
CA PRO A 166 -4.37 -1.22 21.84
C PRO A 166 -4.03 -0.57 23.19
N PHE A 167 -3.04 -1.10 23.92
CA PHE A 167 -2.68 -0.65 25.27
C PHE A 167 -2.20 0.80 25.33
N ASN A 168 -1.76 1.37 24.21
CA ASN A 168 -1.41 2.79 24.12
C ASN A 168 -2.57 3.71 24.53
N ALA A 169 -3.84 3.31 24.41
CA ALA A 169 -4.96 4.13 24.91
C ALA A 169 -4.86 4.42 26.41
N LEU A 170 -4.22 3.55 27.19
CA LEU A 170 -4.02 3.73 28.63
C LEU A 170 -2.93 4.77 28.94
N SER A 171 -2.07 5.12 27.98
CA SER A 171 -1.04 6.14 28.15
C SER A 171 -1.64 7.54 28.36
N ILE A 172 -2.84 7.78 27.83
CA ILE A 172 -3.59 9.04 27.99
C ILE A 172 -3.84 9.35 29.47
N PHE A 173 -4.15 8.33 30.28
CA PHE A 173 -4.37 8.51 31.71
C PHE A 173 -3.10 8.90 32.49
N MET A 174 -1.93 8.64 31.93
CA MET A 174 -0.65 9.00 32.55
C MET A 174 -0.19 10.41 32.17
N ILE A 175 -0.75 11.04 31.14
CA ILE A 175 -0.39 12.40 30.71
C ILE A 175 -0.49 13.43 31.87
N PRO A 176 -1.57 13.46 32.69
CA PRO A 176 -1.65 14.38 33.82
C PRO A 176 -0.53 14.16 34.84
N PHE A 177 -0.14 12.90 35.09
CA PHE A 177 0.95 12.56 35.99
C PHE A 177 2.29 13.10 35.49
N TYR A 178 2.59 12.94 34.20
CA TYR A 178 3.81 13.45 33.57
C TYR A 178 3.87 14.99 33.52
N LEU A 179 2.73 15.69 33.48
CA LEU A 179 2.68 17.15 33.49
C LEU A 179 2.81 17.76 34.91
N LEU A 180 2.30 17.07 35.94
CA LEU A 180 2.29 17.58 37.32
C LEU A 180 3.62 17.34 38.05
N VAL A 181 4.34 16.26 37.72
CA VAL A 181 5.59 15.88 38.39
C VAL A 181 6.78 16.46 37.63
N LYS A 182 7.44 17.49 38.21
CA LYS A 182 8.66 18.10 37.62
C LYS A 182 9.97 17.43 38.05
N ASN A 183 9.93 16.52 39.01
CA ASN A 183 11.13 15.89 39.54
C ASN A 183 11.55 14.68 38.67
N ASP A 184 12.74 14.78 38.07
CA ASP A 184 13.28 13.81 37.11
C ASP A 184 13.38 12.37 37.65
N LYS A 185 13.70 12.20 38.94
CA LYS A 185 13.86 10.85 39.53
C LYS A 185 12.54 10.11 39.65
N THR A 186 11.50 10.81 40.09
CA THR A 186 10.14 10.27 40.20
C THR A 186 9.50 10.02 38.84
N LEU A 187 9.83 10.86 37.85
CA LEU A 187 9.35 10.69 36.48
C LEU A 187 9.93 9.42 35.84
N LYS A 188 11.25 9.21 35.96
CA LYS A 188 11.94 8.00 35.48
C LYS A 188 11.39 6.74 36.14
N TRP A 189 11.24 6.75 37.46
CA TRP A 189 10.68 5.60 38.18
C TRP A 189 9.24 5.29 37.76
N GLY A 190 8.40 6.31 37.61
CA GLY A 190 7.01 6.14 37.13
C GLY A 190 6.95 5.60 35.70
N ASN A 191 7.84 6.09 34.82
CA ASN A 191 7.98 5.62 33.45
C ASN A 191 8.41 4.15 33.35
N ASP A 192 9.40 3.74 34.13
CA ASP A 192 9.87 2.36 34.20
C ASP A 192 8.79 1.41 34.73
N LEU A 193 8.07 1.84 35.77
CA LEU A 193 6.97 1.06 36.34
C LEU A 193 5.84 0.90 35.33
N PHE A 194 5.42 2.00 34.69
CA PHE A 194 4.37 2.00 33.67
C PHE A 194 4.71 1.08 32.50
N THR A 195 5.94 1.17 31.99
CA THR A 195 6.43 0.31 30.90
C THR A 195 6.39 -1.16 31.31
N ARG A 196 6.91 -1.52 32.50
CA ARG A 196 6.89 -2.91 32.98
C ARG A 196 5.47 -3.47 33.11
N VAL A 197 4.54 -2.68 33.65
CA VAL A 197 3.14 -3.10 33.81
C VAL A 197 2.48 -3.33 32.45
N MET A 198 2.73 -2.46 31.48
CA MET A 198 2.14 -2.59 30.14
C MET A 198 2.70 -3.78 29.35
N PHE A 199 3.98 -4.11 29.51
CA PHE A 199 4.60 -5.26 28.82
C PHE A 199 4.41 -6.60 29.55
N ALA A 200 4.03 -6.62 30.83
CA ALA A 200 3.87 -7.84 31.60
C ALA A 200 2.86 -8.85 31.00
N PRO A 201 1.65 -8.45 30.54
CA PRO A 201 0.70 -9.38 29.93
C PRO A 201 1.27 -10.03 28.65
N LEU A 202 1.93 -9.24 27.82
CA LEU A 202 2.55 -9.72 26.58
C LEU A 202 3.69 -10.70 26.88
N ALA A 203 4.54 -10.37 27.86
CA ALA A 203 5.62 -11.25 28.30
C ALA A 203 5.10 -12.59 28.86
N LEU A 204 3.97 -12.57 29.58
CA LEU A 204 3.31 -13.78 30.09
C LEU A 204 2.79 -14.65 28.94
N ILE A 205 2.17 -14.06 27.92
CA ILE A 205 1.71 -14.78 26.73
C ILE A 205 2.90 -15.43 26.00
N PHE A 206 4.00 -14.69 25.78
CA PHE A 206 5.18 -15.24 25.11
C PHE A 206 5.85 -16.36 25.90
N THR A 207 5.97 -16.23 27.22
CA THR A 207 6.53 -17.28 28.07
C THR A 207 5.63 -18.52 28.12
N ALA A 208 4.30 -18.36 28.16
CA ALA A 208 3.36 -19.46 28.06
C ALA A 208 3.47 -20.20 26.71
N LEU A 209 3.52 -19.45 25.61
CA LEU A 209 3.70 -20.01 24.27
C LEU A 209 5.04 -20.74 24.13
N PHE A 210 6.12 -20.16 24.64
CA PHE A 210 7.44 -20.79 24.66
C PHE A 210 7.41 -22.12 25.45
N MET A 211 6.80 -22.14 26.64
CA MET A 211 6.64 -23.37 27.42
C MET A 211 5.83 -24.43 26.67
N ALA A 212 4.72 -24.04 26.02
CA ALA A 212 3.89 -24.96 25.24
C ALA A 212 4.64 -25.58 24.06
N VAL A 213 5.39 -24.77 23.30
CA VAL A 213 6.21 -25.25 22.17
C VAL A 213 7.31 -26.21 22.65
N ASN A 214 8.02 -25.87 23.73
CA ASN A 214 9.03 -26.76 24.29
C ASN A 214 8.41 -28.09 24.73
N LEU A 215 7.25 -28.06 25.38
CA LEU A 215 6.57 -29.27 25.83
C LEU A 215 6.12 -30.16 24.67
N LEU A 216 5.70 -29.57 23.55
CA LEU A 216 5.36 -30.28 22.31
C LEU A 216 6.60 -30.89 21.62
N LEU A 217 7.74 -30.20 21.67
CA LEU A 217 8.99 -30.66 21.05
C LEU A 217 9.73 -31.74 21.86
N LEU A 218 9.50 -31.86 23.17
CA LEU A 218 10.10 -32.90 24.03
C LEU A 218 9.99 -34.35 23.50
N PRO A 219 8.81 -34.86 23.08
CA PRO A 219 8.70 -36.22 22.55
C PRO A 219 9.52 -36.43 21.27
N PHE A 220 9.54 -35.43 20.38
CA PHE A 220 10.34 -35.48 19.15
C PHE A 220 11.84 -35.48 19.44
N ALA A 221 12.28 -34.66 20.40
CA ALA A 221 13.66 -34.65 20.86
C ALA A 221 14.09 -35.99 21.46
N TYR A 222 13.21 -36.63 22.25
CA TYR A 222 13.49 -37.94 22.84
C TYR A 222 13.56 -39.06 21.79
N LEU A 223 12.67 -39.06 20.80
CA LEU A 223 12.70 -40.00 19.67
C LEU A 223 13.98 -39.82 18.83
N SER A 224 14.36 -38.59 18.54
CA SER A 224 15.60 -38.28 17.82
C SER A 224 16.84 -38.76 18.59
N ALA A 225 16.88 -38.53 19.91
CA ALA A 225 17.97 -38.99 20.77
C ALA A 225 18.07 -40.52 20.82
N ILE A 226 16.94 -41.24 20.88
CA ILE A 226 16.95 -42.72 20.81
C ILE A 226 17.45 -43.19 19.45
N PHE A 227 16.97 -42.61 18.35
CA PHE A 227 17.41 -42.99 17.00
C PHE A 227 18.93 -42.83 16.83
N GLN A 228 19.48 -41.74 17.36
CA GLN A 228 20.92 -41.48 17.31
C GLN A 228 21.73 -42.47 18.18
N LYS A 229 21.22 -42.85 19.36
CA LYS A 229 21.84 -43.90 20.19
C LYS A 229 21.81 -45.28 19.51
N VAL A 230 20.70 -45.64 18.86
CA VAL A 230 20.58 -46.90 18.11
C VAL A 230 21.55 -46.93 16.91
N LYS A 231 21.73 -45.81 16.21
CA LYS A 231 22.68 -45.71 15.10
C LYS A 231 24.14 -45.90 15.56
N LEU A 232 24.52 -45.34 16.70
CA LEU A 232 25.86 -45.50 17.28
C LEU A 232 26.14 -46.95 17.72
N LEU A 233 25.16 -47.62 18.32
CA LEU A 233 25.29 -49.03 18.73
C LEU A 233 25.42 -50.00 17.54
N ARG A 234 24.94 -49.63 16.35
CA ARG A 234 25.05 -50.45 15.14
C ARG A 234 26.41 -50.31 14.43
N GLN A 235 27.25 -49.34 14.83
CA GLN A 235 28.58 -49.09 14.27
C GLN A 235 29.72 -49.68 15.12
N GLN A 236 29.42 -50.24 16.30
CA GLN A 236 30.31 -51.10 17.09
C GLN A 236 30.03 -52.57 16.75
#